data_AF-A0A3B9D2W4-F1
#
_entry.id   AF-A0A3B9D2W4-F1
#
_cell.length_a   1.000
_cell.length_b   1.000
_cell.length_c   1.000
_cell.angle_alpha   90.00
_cell.angle_beta   90.00
_cell.angle_gamma   90.00
#
_symmetry.space_group_name_H-M   'P 1'
#
loop_
_entity.id
_entity.type
_entity.pdbx_description
1 polymer ?
#
loop_
_entity_poly.entity_id
_entity_poly.type
_entity_poly.pdbx_seq_one_letter_code
_entity_poly.pdbx_strand_id
1 'polypeptide(L)'
;EANVPLKSAILRFSDDPTFATRAEEIVLRTEEKKIHGEFRMNLRVDQSFPKFYRIDVKDTDDRTDPDPTVYSVNVRPDKSPVVRLLDPIRDLSTPSNGIIPLLITAADPDFKLQAVELSYQINDDERIRREPVFDATREGLRQAWSGTWKFDLEPLNLQPGDQIAYYITARDNKPP
;
A
#
# COMPACT_ATOMS: atom_id res chain seq x y z
N GLU A 1 -31.71 5.49 4.17
CA GLU A 1 -32.88 5.79 3.32
C GLU A 1 -33.66 6.91 3.98
N ALA A 2 -34.04 7.95 3.23
CA ALA A 2 -34.78 9.10 3.75
C ALA A 2 -36.28 8.81 3.88
N ASN A 3 -36.99 9.61 4.66
CA ASN A 3 -38.45 9.53 4.79
C ASN A 3 -39.19 10.24 3.64
N VAL A 4 -38.55 11.23 2.98
CA VAL A 4 -39.09 12.02 1.86
C VAL A 4 -38.15 11.99 0.64
N PRO A 5 -38.66 12.28 -0.58
CA PRO A 5 -37.81 12.41 -1.77
C PRO A 5 -36.76 13.53 -1.65
N LEU A 6 -35.57 13.27 -2.15
CA LEU A 6 -34.40 14.16 -2.06
C LEU A 6 -34.14 14.86 -3.40
N LYS A 7 -33.84 16.14 -3.33
CA LYS A 7 -33.41 16.99 -4.45
C LYS A 7 -31.89 17.01 -4.61
N SER A 8 -31.16 16.98 -3.50
CA SER A 8 -29.70 16.95 -3.51
C SER A 8 -29.15 16.35 -2.21
N ALA A 9 -27.95 15.79 -2.29
CA ALA A 9 -27.19 15.33 -1.13
C ALA A 9 -25.70 15.65 -1.31
N ILE A 10 -25.05 16.09 -0.24
CA ILE A 10 -23.64 16.44 -0.19
C ILE A 10 -23.00 15.69 0.97
N LEU A 11 -22.01 14.85 0.66
CA LEU A 11 -21.12 14.29 1.68
C LEU A 11 -20.09 15.36 2.03
N ARG A 12 -20.02 15.71 3.31
CA ARG A 12 -19.05 16.67 3.85
C ARG A 12 -18.04 15.98 4.74
N PHE A 13 -16.79 16.36 4.61
CA PHE A 13 -15.68 15.93 5.44
C PHE A 13 -15.06 17.12 6.18
N SER A 14 -14.76 16.95 7.46
CA SER A 14 -14.24 18.03 8.31
C SER A 14 -13.24 17.50 9.35
N ASP A 15 -12.33 18.36 9.78
CA ASP A 15 -11.46 18.09 10.95
C ASP A 15 -12.14 18.46 12.27
N ASP A 16 -13.24 19.21 12.18
CA ASP A 16 -14.02 19.77 13.28
C ASP A 16 -15.43 19.14 13.30
N PRO A 17 -15.86 18.51 14.41
CA PRO A 17 -17.16 17.85 14.50
C PRO A 17 -18.34 18.82 14.40
N THR A 18 -18.12 20.13 14.56
CA THR A 18 -19.18 21.15 14.42
C THR A 18 -19.42 21.55 12.96
N PHE A 19 -18.49 21.23 12.05
CA PHE A 19 -18.50 21.69 10.65
C PHE A 19 -18.59 23.23 10.50
N ALA A 20 -18.11 23.98 11.49
CA ALA A 20 -18.05 25.44 11.44
C ALA A 20 -16.91 25.97 10.53
N THR A 21 -15.94 25.10 10.20
CA THR A 21 -14.80 25.40 9.34
C THR A 21 -14.98 24.82 7.93
N ARG A 22 -14.04 25.09 7.03
CA ARG A 22 -14.10 24.63 5.64
C ARG A 22 -14.13 23.09 5.59
N ALA A 23 -15.18 22.56 4.99
CA ALA A 23 -15.34 21.13 4.72
C ALA A 23 -14.95 20.80 3.28
N GLU A 24 -14.45 19.57 3.07
CA GLU A 24 -14.34 18.99 1.73
C GLU A 24 -15.70 18.40 1.35
N GLU A 25 -16.14 18.61 0.12
CA GLU A 25 -17.50 18.27 -0.32
C GLU A 25 -17.50 17.32 -1.50
N ILE A 26 -18.38 16.33 -1.47
CA ILE A 26 -18.64 15.41 -2.57
C ILE A 26 -20.14 15.41 -2.84
N VAL A 27 -20.51 15.76 -4.07
CA VAL A 27 -21.90 15.71 -4.52
C VAL A 27 -22.30 14.25 -4.71
N LEU A 28 -23.38 13.85 -4.04
CA LEU A 28 -23.94 12.51 -4.12
C LEU A 28 -25.11 12.48 -5.11
N ARG A 29 -25.35 11.33 -5.72
CA ARG A 29 -26.54 11.10 -6.54
C ARG A 29 -27.73 10.77 -5.64
N THR A 30 -28.88 11.35 -5.94
CA THR A 30 -30.13 11.08 -5.24
C THR A 30 -31.11 10.38 -6.16
N GLU A 31 -31.73 9.30 -5.69
CA GLU A 31 -32.77 8.55 -6.39
C GLU A 31 -33.96 8.38 -5.45
N GLU A 32 -35.00 9.19 -5.65
CA GLU A 32 -36.13 9.31 -4.73
C GLU A 32 -35.66 9.52 -3.28
N LYS A 33 -35.73 8.47 -2.44
CA LYS A 33 -35.37 8.48 -1.02
C LYS A 33 -33.98 7.92 -0.73
N LYS A 34 -33.23 7.56 -1.77
CA LYS A 34 -31.91 6.93 -1.66
C LYS A 34 -30.83 7.88 -2.12
N ILE A 35 -29.64 7.67 -1.55
CA ILE A 35 -28.44 8.43 -1.85
C ILE A 35 -27.36 7.43 -2.23
N HIS A 36 -26.68 7.70 -3.33
CA HIS A 36 -25.61 6.88 -3.87
C HIS A 36 -24.40 7.75 -4.12
N GLY A 37 -23.22 7.25 -3.76
CA GLY A 37 -21.98 7.94 -4.04
C GLY A 37 -20.79 7.01 -3.92
N GLU A 38 -19.81 7.26 -4.75
CA GLU A 38 -18.49 6.64 -4.69
C GLU A 38 -17.48 7.76 -4.56
N PHE A 39 -16.50 7.55 -3.70
CA PHE A 39 -15.41 8.48 -3.51
C PHE A 39 -14.14 7.70 -3.19
N ARG A 40 -13.02 8.23 -3.66
CA ARG A 40 -11.71 7.74 -3.24
C ARG A 40 -11.24 8.62 -2.08
N MET A 41 -11.05 8.00 -0.92
CA MET A 41 -10.41 8.69 0.19
C MET A 41 -8.93 8.88 -0.15
N ASN A 42 -8.51 10.12 -0.33
CA ASN A 42 -7.11 10.47 -0.53
C ASN A 42 -6.61 11.21 0.70
N LEU A 43 -5.34 10.96 1.07
CA LEU A 43 -4.66 11.78 2.05
C LEU A 43 -4.38 13.18 1.46
N ARG A 44 -4.39 14.20 2.31
CA ARG A 44 -4.00 15.56 1.94
C ARG A 44 -2.48 15.63 1.70
N VAL A 45 -1.99 16.75 1.17
CA VAL A 45 -0.55 16.96 0.87
C VAL A 45 0.33 16.79 2.12
N ASP A 46 -0.20 17.17 3.29
CA ASP A 46 0.47 17.03 4.59
C ASP A 46 0.25 15.65 5.25
N GLN A 47 -0.28 14.67 4.49
CA GLN A 47 -0.68 13.33 4.96
C GLN A 47 -1.81 13.31 6.00
N SER A 48 -2.45 14.45 6.29
CA SER A 48 -3.65 14.47 7.13
C SER A 48 -4.87 13.94 6.37
N PHE A 49 -5.93 13.63 7.13
CA PHE A 49 -7.22 13.17 6.61
C PHE A 49 -8.34 13.78 7.46
N PRO A 50 -9.54 13.98 6.90
CA PRO A 50 -10.67 14.46 7.66
C PRO A 50 -11.02 13.51 8.81
N LYS A 51 -11.41 14.05 9.95
CA LYS A 51 -11.73 13.28 11.16
C LYS A 51 -13.22 12.96 11.30
N PHE A 52 -14.06 13.74 10.63
CA PHE A 52 -15.51 13.63 10.70
C PHE A 52 -16.12 13.70 9.31
N TYR A 53 -17.27 13.05 9.15
CA TYR A 53 -18.12 13.24 7.98
C TYR A 53 -19.58 13.32 8.38
N ARG A 54 -20.38 13.97 7.53
CA ARG A 54 -21.84 13.97 7.60
C ARG A 54 -22.43 14.08 6.19
N ILE A 55 -23.71 13.79 6.05
CA ILE A 55 -24.42 13.92 4.78
C ILE A 55 -25.47 15.01 4.94
N ASP A 56 -25.28 16.11 4.23
CA ASP A 56 -26.24 17.21 4.17
C ASP A 56 -27.20 16.94 3.02
N VAL A 57 -28.50 16.94 3.30
CA VAL A 57 -29.55 16.63 2.32
C VAL A 57 -30.51 17.81 2.16
N LYS A 58 -31.09 17.91 0.97
CA LYS A 58 -32.19 18.83 0.67
C LYS A 58 -33.34 18.08 0.03
N ASP A 59 -34.57 18.25 0.52
CA ASP A 59 -35.77 17.66 -0.06
C ASP A 59 -36.26 18.46 -1.29
N THR A 60 -37.30 17.96 -1.96
CA THR A 60 -37.90 18.62 -3.13
C THR A 60 -38.58 19.96 -2.82
N ASP A 61 -38.91 20.20 -1.55
CA ASP A 61 -39.51 21.45 -1.06
C ASP A 61 -38.44 22.41 -0.51
N ASP A 62 -37.16 22.16 -0.82
CA ASP A 62 -36.02 22.95 -0.38
C ASP A 62 -35.77 22.95 1.16
N ARG A 63 -36.34 22.00 1.90
CA ARG A 63 -36.03 21.79 3.33
C ARG A 63 -34.74 21.00 3.51
N THR A 64 -34.04 21.29 4.60
CA THR A 64 -32.79 20.63 5.02
C THR A 64 -32.97 19.95 6.37
N ASP A 65 -32.15 18.94 6.65
CA ASP A 65 -32.02 18.40 8.00
C ASP A 65 -31.36 19.45 8.91
N PRO A 66 -32.04 19.93 9.97
CA PRO A 66 -31.48 20.94 10.87
C PRO A 66 -30.37 20.40 11.78
N ASP A 67 -30.28 19.07 11.96
CA ASP A 67 -29.28 18.44 12.81
C ASP A 67 -28.69 17.17 12.14
N PRO A 68 -27.92 17.33 11.05
CA PRO A 68 -27.35 16.19 10.34
C PRO A 68 -26.40 15.41 11.25
N THR A 69 -26.56 14.09 11.31
CA THR A 69 -25.74 13.24 12.18
C THR A 69 -24.26 13.29 11.78
N VAL A 70 -23.40 13.54 12.77
CA VAL A 70 -21.94 13.58 12.60
C VAL A 70 -21.33 12.23 12.96
N TYR A 71 -20.50 11.71 12.06
CA TYR A 71 -19.78 10.47 12.23
C TYR A 71 -18.27 10.73 12.26
N SER A 72 -17.53 9.96 13.06
CA SER A 72 -16.07 9.94 13.01
C SER A 72 -15.59 9.05 11.87
N VAL A 73 -14.51 9.44 11.20
CA VAL A 73 -13.78 8.61 10.24
C VAL A 73 -12.30 8.56 10.63
N ASN A 74 -11.71 7.38 10.50
CA ASN A 74 -10.29 7.16 10.75
C ASN A 74 -9.68 6.49 9.52
N VAL A 75 -8.74 7.18 8.88
CA VAL A 75 -8.02 6.68 7.71
C VAL A 75 -6.66 6.19 8.17
N ARG A 76 -6.35 4.92 7.90
CA ARG A 76 -5.03 4.36 8.16
C ARG A 76 -4.29 4.26 6.83
N PRO A 77 -3.24 5.06 6.61
CA PRO A 77 -2.39 4.90 5.43
C PRO A 77 -1.82 3.48 5.42
N ASP A 78 -1.88 2.87 4.25
CA ASP A 78 -1.22 1.58 4.00
C ASP A 78 0.30 1.78 4.04
N LYS A 79 1.01 0.88 4.72
CA LYS A 79 2.46 0.96 4.88
C LYS A 79 3.13 -0.12 4.06
N SER A 80 4.00 0.29 3.14
CA SER A 80 4.80 -0.66 2.37
C SER A 80 5.68 -1.54 3.27
N PRO A 81 5.89 -2.82 2.91
CA PRO A 81 6.86 -3.66 3.57
C PRO A 81 8.27 -3.06 3.54
N VAL A 82 9.06 -3.41 4.54
CA VAL A 82 10.48 -3.03 4.64
C VAL A 82 11.33 -4.28 4.46
N VAL A 83 12.36 -4.18 3.63
CA VAL A 83 13.37 -5.24 3.45
C VAL A 83 14.78 -4.67 3.62
N ARG A 84 15.68 -5.49 4.18
CA ARG A 84 17.08 -5.14 4.41
C ARG A 84 17.97 -6.32 4.02
N LEU A 85 18.98 -6.03 3.22
CA LEU A 85 20.15 -6.89 3.05
C LEU A 85 21.16 -6.50 4.13
N LEU A 86 21.45 -7.42 5.04
CA LEU A 86 22.36 -7.23 6.18
C LEU A 86 23.79 -7.68 5.85
N ASP A 87 23.94 -8.62 4.94
CA ASP A 87 25.23 -9.08 4.42
C ASP A 87 25.02 -9.73 3.03
N PRO A 88 25.91 -9.52 2.06
CA PRO A 88 27.03 -8.58 2.08
C PRO A 88 26.57 -7.13 1.86
N ILE A 89 27.24 -6.18 2.52
CA ILE A 89 26.94 -4.73 2.43
C ILE A 89 27.95 -3.94 1.58
N ARG A 90 28.79 -4.65 0.84
CA ARG A 90 29.80 -4.11 -0.06
C ARG A 90 29.97 -5.03 -1.26
N ASP A 91 30.56 -4.49 -2.32
CA ASP A 91 30.89 -5.27 -3.50
C ASP A 91 31.89 -6.37 -3.18
N LEU A 92 31.74 -7.50 -3.84
CA LEU A 92 32.56 -8.69 -3.66
C LEU A 92 33.22 -9.09 -4.98
N SER A 93 34.47 -9.52 -4.91
CA SER A 93 35.13 -10.25 -6.01
C SER A 93 35.14 -11.73 -5.64
N THR A 94 34.36 -12.54 -6.34
CA THR A 94 34.18 -13.97 -6.04
C THR A 94 34.42 -14.83 -7.27
N PRO A 95 34.66 -16.15 -7.10
CA PRO A 95 34.63 -17.08 -8.22
C PRO A 95 33.29 -17.02 -8.97
N SER A 96 33.32 -17.22 -10.29
CA SER A 96 32.12 -17.19 -11.15
C SER A 96 31.10 -18.30 -10.84
N ASN A 97 31.53 -19.34 -10.13
CA ASN A 97 30.70 -20.45 -9.64
C ASN A 97 30.57 -20.46 -8.11
N GLY A 98 30.80 -19.32 -7.47
CA GLY A 98 30.68 -19.18 -6.02
C GLY A 98 29.23 -19.21 -5.54
N ILE A 99 29.05 -19.41 -4.23
CA ILE A 99 27.78 -19.18 -3.54
C ILE A 99 27.93 -17.94 -2.67
N ILE A 100 27.05 -16.97 -2.87
CA ILE A 100 27.02 -15.73 -2.07
C ILE A 100 25.91 -15.86 -1.01
N PRO A 101 26.25 -15.91 0.29
CA PRO A 101 25.24 -15.92 1.34
C PRO A 101 24.65 -14.51 1.51
N LEU A 102 23.35 -14.37 1.26
CA LEU A 102 22.63 -13.11 1.44
C LEU A 102 21.83 -13.17 2.75
N LEU A 103 22.28 -12.46 3.78
CA LEU A 103 21.54 -12.33 5.03
C LEU A 103 20.47 -11.25 4.87
N ILE A 104 19.21 -11.64 4.94
CA ILE A 104 18.07 -10.79 4.61
C ILE A 104 17.06 -10.78 5.76
N THR A 105 16.49 -9.60 6.03
CA THR A 105 15.33 -9.44 6.90
C THR A 105 14.24 -8.67 6.17
N ALA A 106 12.98 -9.09 6.29
CA ALA A 106 11.83 -8.39 5.76
C ALA A 106 10.71 -8.34 6.80
N ALA A 107 9.91 -7.28 6.79
CA ALA A 107 8.73 -7.16 7.64
C ALA A 107 7.68 -6.25 7.01
N ASP A 108 6.42 -6.59 7.28
CA ASP A 108 5.26 -5.77 6.94
C ASP A 108 4.67 -5.20 8.25
N PRO A 109 4.61 -3.87 8.42
CA PRO A 109 4.25 -3.27 9.70
C PRO A 109 2.75 -3.31 10.02
N ASP A 110 1.86 -3.48 9.04
CA ASP A 110 0.40 -3.44 9.23
C ASP A 110 -0.34 -4.61 8.60
N PHE A 111 0.29 -5.38 7.71
CA PHE A 111 -0.23 -6.60 7.11
C PHE A 111 0.74 -7.79 7.31
N LYS A 112 0.99 -8.56 6.24
CA LYS A 112 1.84 -9.74 6.23
C LYS A 112 2.61 -9.79 4.91
N LEU A 113 3.80 -10.34 4.95
CA LEU A 113 4.59 -10.58 3.75
C LEU A 113 3.93 -11.65 2.87
N GLN A 114 3.83 -11.33 1.59
CA GLN A 114 3.47 -12.27 0.53
C GLN A 114 4.69 -12.92 -0.10
N ALA A 115 5.73 -12.12 -0.38
CA ALA A 115 6.95 -12.60 -1.02
C ALA A 115 8.17 -11.76 -0.65
N VAL A 116 9.35 -12.38 -0.65
CA VAL A 116 10.65 -11.72 -0.72
C VAL A 116 11.39 -12.29 -1.92
N GLU A 117 11.97 -11.44 -2.74
CA GLU A 117 12.59 -11.82 -4.02
C GLU A 117 13.97 -11.18 -4.15
N LEU A 118 14.93 -11.97 -4.62
CA LEU A 118 16.21 -11.49 -5.13
C LEU A 118 16.02 -11.13 -6.60
N SER A 119 16.28 -9.88 -6.96
CA SER A 119 16.32 -9.42 -8.35
C SER A 119 17.76 -9.10 -8.73
N TYR A 120 18.21 -9.55 -9.90
CA TYR A 120 19.58 -9.30 -10.35
C TYR A 120 19.68 -9.16 -11.87
N GLN A 121 20.77 -8.51 -12.28
CA GLN A 121 21.15 -8.23 -13.65
C GLN A 121 22.65 -8.55 -13.81
N ILE A 122 23.02 -9.07 -14.98
CA ILE A 122 24.42 -9.38 -15.32
C ILE A 122 24.88 -8.35 -16.36
N ASN A 123 25.94 -7.61 -16.04
CA ASN A 123 26.45 -6.49 -16.85
C ASN A 123 25.30 -5.53 -17.24
N ASP A 124 25.26 -5.10 -18.50
CA ASP A 124 24.21 -4.21 -19.03
C ASP A 124 23.02 -4.96 -19.65
N ASP A 125 22.78 -6.24 -19.29
CA ASP A 125 21.63 -7.01 -19.80
C ASP A 125 20.31 -6.39 -19.29
N GLU A 126 19.48 -5.81 -20.16
CA GLU A 126 18.21 -5.20 -19.76
C GLU A 126 17.25 -6.17 -19.02
N ARG A 127 17.49 -7.48 -19.10
CA ARG A 127 16.67 -8.49 -18.44
C ARG A 127 17.02 -8.64 -16.96
N ILE A 128 16.11 -8.15 -16.11
CA ILE A 128 16.11 -8.46 -14.66
C ILE A 128 15.64 -9.92 -14.45
N ARG A 129 16.51 -10.71 -13.81
CA ARG A 129 16.24 -12.08 -13.36
C ARG A 129 15.77 -12.06 -11.91
N ARG A 130 14.98 -13.05 -11.51
CA ARG A 130 14.35 -13.09 -10.18
C ARG A 130 14.42 -14.48 -9.57
N GLU A 131 14.73 -14.55 -8.28
CA GLU A 131 14.71 -15.75 -7.46
C GLU A 131 13.83 -15.55 -6.23
N PRO A 132 12.91 -16.49 -5.93
CA PRO A 132 12.07 -16.40 -4.74
C PRO A 132 12.91 -16.74 -3.50
N VAL A 133 13.05 -15.78 -2.58
CA VAL A 133 13.72 -15.94 -1.29
C VAL A 133 12.73 -16.41 -0.21
N PHE A 134 11.50 -15.89 -0.26
CA PHE A 134 10.38 -16.28 0.59
C PHE A 134 9.09 -16.23 -0.23
N ASP A 135 8.22 -17.23 -0.06
CA ASP A 135 6.90 -17.28 -0.71
C ASP A 135 5.84 -17.78 0.29
N ALA A 136 4.89 -16.90 0.62
CA ALA A 136 3.82 -17.20 1.56
C ALA A 136 2.89 -18.34 1.10
N THR A 137 2.80 -18.63 -0.20
CA THR A 137 2.00 -19.76 -0.71
C THR A 137 2.60 -21.11 -0.33
N ARG A 138 3.92 -21.15 -0.09
CA ARG A 138 4.66 -22.36 0.26
C ARG A 138 4.94 -22.45 1.75
N GLU A 139 5.28 -21.32 2.36
CA GLU A 139 5.76 -21.28 3.74
C GLU A 139 4.78 -20.63 4.72
N GLY A 140 3.60 -20.21 4.27
CA GLY A 140 2.58 -19.53 5.06
C GLY A 140 2.83 -18.04 5.27
N LEU A 141 1.73 -17.30 5.43
CA LEU A 141 1.76 -15.85 5.69
C LEU A 141 2.38 -15.53 7.04
N ARG A 142 3.34 -14.60 7.05
CA ARG A 142 4.01 -14.11 8.25
C ARG A 142 4.22 -12.60 8.21
N GLN A 143 4.23 -11.97 9.38
CA GLN A 143 4.44 -10.52 9.48
C GLN A 143 5.91 -10.14 9.26
N ALA A 144 6.84 -11.01 9.64
CA ALA A 144 8.28 -10.81 9.46
C ALA A 144 8.97 -12.10 9.03
N TRP A 145 10.05 -11.96 8.27
CA TRP A 145 10.91 -13.03 7.77
C TRP A 145 12.38 -12.66 7.96
N SER A 146 13.21 -13.62 8.33
CA SER A 146 14.67 -13.46 8.44
C SER A 146 15.34 -14.77 8.03
N GLY A 147 16.41 -14.68 7.24
CA GLY A 147 17.13 -15.87 6.80
C GLY A 147 18.34 -15.55 5.95
N THR A 148 19.12 -16.58 5.64
CA THR A 148 20.25 -16.51 4.70
C THR A 148 19.87 -17.22 3.41
N TRP A 149 19.78 -16.47 2.32
CA TRP A 149 19.60 -17.03 0.97
C TRP A 149 20.95 -17.40 0.37
N LYS A 150 21.04 -18.54 -0.31
CA LYS A 150 22.24 -18.95 -1.03
C LYS A 150 22.10 -18.55 -2.49
N PHE A 151 22.69 -17.42 -2.87
CA PHE A 151 22.71 -17.02 -4.26
C PHE A 151 23.82 -17.80 -4.98
N ASP A 152 23.41 -18.83 -5.71
CA ASP A 152 24.29 -19.73 -6.44
C ASP A 152 24.60 -19.17 -7.83
N LEU A 153 25.87 -18.88 -8.08
CA LEU A 153 26.32 -18.27 -9.33
C LEU A 153 26.63 -19.31 -10.41
N GLU A 154 26.81 -20.59 -10.06
CA GLU A 154 27.17 -21.65 -11.01
C GLU A 154 26.18 -21.76 -12.18
N PRO A 155 24.84 -21.74 -11.98
CA PRO A 155 23.87 -21.83 -13.07
C PRO A 155 23.91 -20.65 -14.05
N LEU A 156 24.54 -19.53 -13.66
CA LEU A 156 24.60 -18.31 -14.47
C LEU A 156 25.68 -18.37 -15.55
N ASN A 157 26.63 -19.31 -15.47
CA ASN A 157 27.73 -19.49 -16.42
C ASN A 157 28.55 -18.21 -16.68
N LEU A 158 28.82 -17.45 -15.61
CA LEU A 158 29.55 -16.18 -15.67
C LEU A 158 30.99 -16.36 -16.16
N GLN A 159 31.47 -15.37 -16.89
CA GLN A 159 32.87 -15.25 -17.30
C GLN A 159 33.66 -14.37 -16.30
N PRO A 160 34.98 -14.58 -16.16
CA PRO A 160 35.82 -13.68 -15.39
C PRO A 160 35.67 -12.23 -15.88
N GLY A 161 35.31 -11.34 -14.95
CA GLY A 161 35.07 -9.92 -15.24
C GLY A 161 33.60 -9.53 -15.36
N ASP A 162 32.67 -10.50 -15.42
CA ASP A 162 31.24 -10.20 -15.35
C ASP A 162 30.87 -9.55 -14.00
N GLN A 163 29.95 -8.59 -14.06
CA GLN A 163 29.43 -7.88 -12.90
C GLN A 163 27.97 -8.24 -12.69
N ILE A 164 27.57 -8.42 -11.42
CA ILE A 164 26.17 -8.63 -11.05
C ILE A 164 25.70 -7.47 -10.18
N ALA A 165 24.68 -6.76 -10.65
CA ALA A 165 23.92 -5.82 -9.85
C ALA A 165 22.68 -6.53 -9.31
N TYR A 166 22.40 -6.41 -8.01
CA TYR A 166 21.26 -7.07 -7.40
C TYR A 166 20.62 -6.25 -6.29
N TYR A 167 19.34 -6.53 -6.01
CA TYR A 167 18.58 -5.93 -4.94
C TYR A 167 17.51 -6.90 -4.44
N ILE A 168 17.04 -6.68 -3.21
CA ILE A 168 15.96 -7.48 -2.62
C ILE A 168 14.68 -6.66 -2.60
N THR A 169 13.56 -7.28 -2.94
CA THR A 169 12.22 -6.70 -2.83
C THR A 169 11.35 -7.51 -1.88
N ALA A 170 10.49 -6.84 -1.13
CA ALA A 170 9.41 -7.47 -0.37
C ALA A 170 8.06 -7.00 -0.89
N ARG A 171 7.06 -7.88 -0.85
CA ARG A 171 5.68 -7.62 -1.26
C ARG A 171 4.73 -7.97 -0.13
N ASP A 172 3.74 -7.13 0.10
CA ASP A 172 2.65 -7.36 1.05
C ASP A 172 1.64 -8.37 0.47
N ASN A 173 0.78 -8.90 1.35
CA ASN A 173 -0.33 -9.77 0.97
C ASN A 173 -1.64 -9.01 0.70
N LYS A 174 -1.59 -7.68 0.73
CA LYS A 174 -2.73 -6.79 0.49
C LYS A 174 -2.24 -5.52 -0.19
N PRO A 175 -2.06 -5.57 -1.53
CA PRO A 175 -1.64 -4.38 -2.25
C PRO A 175 -2.75 -3.32 -2.21
N PRO A 176 -2.39 -2.02 -2.25
CA PRO A 176 -3.34 -0.90 -2.17
C PRO A 176 -4.31 -0.80 -3.36
#